data_AF-A0A382VU31-F1
#
_entry.id   AF-A0A382VU31-F1
#
_cell.length_a   1.000
_cell.length_b   1.000
_cell.length_c   1.000
_cell.angle_alpha   90.00
_cell.angle_beta   90.00
_cell.angle_gamma   90.00
#
_symmetry.space_group_name_H-M   'P 1'
#
loop_
_entity.id
_entity.type
_entity.pdbx_description
1 polymer ?
#
loop_
_entity_poly.entity_id
_entity_poly.type
_entity_poly.pdbx_seq_one_letter_code
_entity_poly.pdbx_strand_id
1 'polypeptide(L)'
;MTQIVRQSSRVTNRVIVTVVALATVLSAAGCDLRQRMYDQEKYEAHEATTFFKDGLTSRAPIEGTVARGGLRLDTHLYEGKVSGELATTLPPSIEFNRALLERGQQRYNIYCTPCHDRTGSGNGIVVQRGLKQPPSLH
;
A
#
# COMPACT_ATOMS: atom_id res chain seq x y z
N MET A 1 24.30 60.87 -25.15
CA MET A 1 24.39 59.78 -24.13
C MET A 1 23.16 58.87 -24.07
N THR A 2 21.95 59.33 -24.40
CA THR A 2 20.69 58.57 -24.24
C THR A 2 20.47 57.41 -25.23
N GLN A 3 21.03 57.46 -26.44
CA GLN A 3 20.86 56.40 -27.47
C GLN A 3 21.75 55.17 -27.22
N ILE A 4 22.96 55.36 -26.68
CA ILE A 4 23.92 54.28 -26.38
C ILE A 4 23.44 53.42 -25.20
N VAL A 5 22.89 54.06 -24.15
CA VAL A 5 22.29 53.36 -23.00
C VAL A 5 21.07 52.52 -23.41
N ARG A 6 20.27 53.03 -24.36
CA ARG A 6 19.07 52.35 -24.89
C ARG A 6 19.41 51.20 -25.84
N GLN A 7 20.53 51.26 -26.54
CA GLN A 7 21.03 50.17 -27.39
C GLN A 7 21.66 49.05 -26.54
N SER A 8 22.41 49.40 -25.50
CA SER A 8 22.97 48.45 -24.52
C SER A 8 21.88 47.66 -23.79
N SER A 9 20.83 48.33 -23.27
CA SER A 9 19.73 47.66 -22.57
C SER A 9 18.88 46.73 -23.45
N ARG A 10 18.73 47.05 -24.76
CA ARG A 10 18.08 46.18 -25.73
C ARG A 10 18.88 44.92 -26.03
N VAL A 11 20.22 44.99 -26.05
CA VAL A 11 21.09 43.82 -26.24
C VAL A 11 21.07 42.93 -25.00
N THR A 12 21.19 43.51 -23.80
CA THR A 12 21.10 42.77 -22.53
C THR A 12 19.75 42.06 -22.35
N ASN A 13 18.63 42.72 -22.65
CA ASN A 13 17.31 42.09 -22.58
C ASN A 13 17.14 40.95 -23.58
N ARG A 14 17.68 41.07 -24.80
CA ARG A 14 17.61 39.97 -25.79
C ARG A 14 18.39 38.75 -25.33
N VAL A 15 19.59 38.95 -24.77
CA VAL A 15 20.44 37.87 -24.23
C VAL A 15 19.77 37.18 -23.04
N ILE A 16 19.17 37.94 -22.11
CA ILE A 16 18.45 37.35 -20.97
C ILE A 16 17.27 36.51 -21.46
N VAL A 17 16.49 37.02 -22.41
CA VAL A 17 15.34 36.29 -22.97
C VAL A 17 15.78 35.00 -23.68
N THR A 18 16.86 35.02 -24.48
CA THR A 18 17.37 33.78 -25.10
C THR A 18 17.92 32.79 -24.09
N VAL A 19 18.63 33.24 -23.05
CA VAL A 19 19.15 32.35 -22.00
C VAL A 19 18.01 31.71 -21.20
N VAL A 20 16.99 32.48 -20.82
CA VAL A 20 15.81 31.96 -20.12
C VAL A 20 15.02 31.00 -21.02
N ALA A 21 14.84 31.33 -22.29
CA ALA A 21 14.15 30.44 -23.24
C ALA A 21 14.92 29.12 -23.44
N LEU A 22 16.25 29.19 -23.61
CA LEU A 22 17.10 28.01 -23.77
C LEU A 22 17.11 27.14 -22.51
N ALA A 23 17.21 27.75 -21.32
CA ALA A 23 17.13 27.04 -20.05
C ALA A 23 15.77 26.33 -19.86
N THR A 24 14.67 27.00 -20.23
CA THR A 24 13.32 26.42 -20.14
C THR A 24 13.17 25.22 -21.08
N VAL A 25 13.70 25.31 -22.31
CA VAL A 25 13.70 24.21 -23.28
C VAL A 25 14.57 23.04 -22.78
N LEU A 26 15.76 23.31 -22.22
CA LEU A 26 16.61 22.26 -21.65
C LEU A 26 15.96 21.58 -20.44
N SER A 27 15.28 22.32 -19.56
CA SER A 27 14.56 21.75 -18.42
C SER A 27 13.34 20.93 -18.85
N ALA A 28 12.66 21.31 -19.94
CA ALA A 28 11.51 20.57 -20.48
C ALA A 28 11.92 19.30 -21.27
N ALA A 29 13.12 19.29 -21.87
CA ALA A 29 13.60 18.16 -22.67
C ALA A 29 14.02 16.92 -21.85
N GLY A 30 14.05 17.01 -20.52
CA GLY A 30 14.49 15.93 -19.63
C GLY A 30 13.47 14.82 -19.36
N CYS A 31 12.21 14.96 -19.78
CA CYS A 31 11.12 14.09 -19.31
C CYS A 31 11.01 12.71 -19.99
N ASP A 32 11.54 12.48 -21.19
CA ASP A 32 11.20 11.27 -21.98
C ASP A 32 12.37 10.46 -22.57
N LEU A 33 13.63 10.84 -22.32
CA LEU A 33 14.76 10.30 -23.09
C LEU A 33 15.11 8.81 -22.82
N ARG A 34 14.52 8.13 -21.82
CA ARG A 34 14.89 6.75 -21.43
C ARG A 34 13.73 5.83 -21.00
N GLN A 35 12.52 6.01 -21.51
CA GLN A 35 11.33 5.23 -21.08
C GLN A 35 11.23 3.79 -21.63
N ARG A 36 12.23 3.28 -22.38
CA ARG A 36 12.11 2.01 -23.14
C ARG A 36 11.77 0.75 -22.33
N MET A 37 11.99 0.75 -21.01
CA MET A 37 11.71 -0.37 -20.11
C MET A 37 11.07 0.06 -18.78
N TYR A 38 10.55 1.28 -18.70
CA TYR A 38 9.87 1.79 -17.50
C TYR A 38 8.50 1.16 -17.35
N ASP A 39 7.74 1.17 -18.44
CA ASP A 39 6.54 0.38 -18.62
C ASP A 39 6.90 -0.82 -19.49
N GLN A 40 6.61 -2.02 -19.02
CA GLN A 40 7.00 -3.26 -19.69
C GLN A 40 5.73 -4.00 -20.10
N GLU A 41 5.79 -4.73 -21.20
CA GLU A 41 4.68 -5.54 -21.73
C GLU A 41 4.45 -6.84 -20.90
N LYS A 42 4.40 -6.69 -19.57
CA LYS A 42 4.05 -7.71 -18.59
C LYS A 42 3.20 -7.04 -17.52
N TYR A 43 2.29 -7.78 -16.91
CA TYR A 43 1.50 -7.23 -15.81
C TYR A 43 2.22 -7.40 -14.46
N GLU A 44 2.32 -6.31 -13.71
CA GLU A 44 2.72 -6.33 -12.30
C GLU A 44 1.52 -6.63 -11.39
N ALA A 45 1.81 -6.97 -10.13
CA ALA A 45 0.77 -7.17 -9.13
C ALA A 45 -0.03 -5.88 -8.92
N HIS A 46 -1.35 -5.94 -9.08
CA HIS A 46 -2.29 -4.82 -9.00
C HIS A 46 -2.19 -3.77 -10.12
N GLU A 47 -1.57 -4.11 -11.24
CA GLU A 47 -1.64 -3.28 -12.44
C GLU A 47 -3.05 -3.33 -13.05
N ALA A 48 -3.47 -2.24 -13.71
CA ALA A 48 -4.72 -2.21 -14.44
C ALA A 48 -4.59 -2.93 -15.79
N THR A 49 -5.70 -3.44 -16.32
CA THR A 49 -5.74 -4.03 -17.67
C THR A 49 -7.06 -3.72 -18.35
N THR A 50 -7.05 -3.61 -19.67
CA THR A 50 -8.27 -3.47 -20.49
C THR A 50 -8.82 -4.80 -20.98
N PHE A 51 -8.10 -5.91 -20.73
CA PHE A 51 -8.49 -7.24 -21.20
C PHE A 51 -9.71 -7.81 -20.44
N PHE A 52 -9.75 -7.63 -19.11
CA PHE A 52 -10.86 -8.09 -18.27
C PHE A 52 -11.87 -6.97 -17.99
N LYS A 53 -13.15 -7.32 -17.88
CA LYS A 53 -14.26 -6.37 -17.64
C LYS A 53 -14.11 -5.55 -16.35
N ASP A 54 -13.48 -6.11 -15.33
CA ASP A 54 -13.27 -5.49 -14.02
C ASP A 54 -11.97 -4.67 -13.92
N GLY A 55 -11.16 -4.64 -14.98
CA GLY A 55 -9.92 -3.87 -15.03
C GLY A 55 -8.75 -4.48 -14.24
N LEU A 56 -8.91 -5.67 -13.67
CA LEU A 56 -7.95 -6.27 -12.74
C LEU A 56 -7.06 -7.32 -13.42
N THR A 57 -5.75 -7.16 -13.29
CA THR A 57 -4.76 -8.20 -13.64
C THR A 57 -4.73 -9.32 -12.61
N SER A 58 -4.89 -8.99 -11.32
CA SER A 58 -4.95 -9.96 -10.22
C SER A 58 -6.28 -10.72 -10.25
N ARG A 59 -6.24 -11.95 -10.75
CA ARG A 59 -7.41 -12.83 -10.84
C ARG A 59 -7.62 -13.62 -9.56
N ALA A 60 -8.87 -13.74 -9.14
CA ALA A 60 -9.24 -14.68 -8.09
C ALA A 60 -9.00 -16.12 -8.58
N PRO A 61 -8.45 -17.01 -7.73
CA PRO A 61 -8.38 -18.43 -8.04
C PRO A 61 -9.79 -19.04 -8.14
N ILE A 62 -9.92 -20.14 -8.88
CA ILE A 62 -11.17 -20.88 -8.96
C ILE A 62 -11.46 -21.51 -7.59
N GLU A 63 -12.73 -21.47 -7.16
CA GLU A 63 -13.17 -22.05 -5.90
C GLU A 63 -12.74 -23.51 -5.74
N GLY A 64 -12.31 -23.89 -4.53
CA GLY A 64 -11.80 -25.23 -4.24
C GLY A 64 -10.36 -25.51 -4.74
N THR A 65 -9.70 -24.58 -5.40
CA THR A 65 -8.29 -24.75 -5.80
C THR A 65 -7.36 -24.70 -4.58
N VAL A 66 -6.50 -25.72 -4.42
CA VAL A 66 -5.47 -25.76 -3.37
C VAL A 66 -4.09 -25.59 -3.98
N ALA A 67 -3.38 -24.52 -3.59
CA ALA A 67 -2.02 -24.27 -4.03
C ALA A 67 -1.04 -25.29 -3.44
N ARG A 68 0.04 -25.62 -4.17
CA ARG A 68 1.13 -26.45 -3.65
C ARG A 68 1.75 -25.77 -2.41
N GLY A 69 1.86 -26.50 -1.30
CA GLY A 69 2.30 -25.96 -0.01
C GLY A 69 1.21 -25.20 0.76
N GLY A 70 0.04 -24.98 0.16
CA GLY A 70 -1.14 -24.38 0.80
C GLY A 70 -2.14 -25.40 1.33
N LEU A 71 -1.77 -26.69 1.41
CA LEU A 71 -2.63 -27.71 1.98
C LEU A 71 -2.75 -27.49 3.50
N ARG A 72 -3.98 -27.28 3.98
CA ARG A 72 -4.28 -26.95 5.37
C ARG A 72 -5.01 -28.11 6.05
N LEU A 73 -4.26 -29.12 6.51
CA LEU A 73 -4.83 -30.29 7.20
C LEU A 73 -4.99 -30.10 8.71
N ASP A 74 -4.19 -29.22 9.31
CA ASP A 74 -4.25 -28.92 10.74
C ASP A 74 -5.42 -27.96 11.02
N THR A 75 -6.57 -28.53 11.39
CA THR A 75 -7.78 -27.75 11.71
C THR A 75 -7.59 -26.86 12.94
N HIS A 76 -6.72 -27.24 13.87
CA HIS A 76 -6.44 -26.43 15.04
C HIS A 76 -5.67 -25.17 14.63
N LEU A 77 -4.62 -25.32 13.82
CA LEU A 77 -3.78 -24.21 13.35
C LEU A 77 -4.48 -23.28 12.34
N TYR A 78 -5.23 -23.84 11.39
CA TYR A 78 -5.77 -23.05 10.27
C TYR A 78 -7.23 -22.63 10.46
N GLU A 79 -8.01 -23.35 11.25
CA GLU A 79 -9.44 -23.05 11.49
C GLU A 79 -9.76 -22.70 12.94
N GLY A 80 -8.82 -22.92 13.87
CA GLY A 80 -9.06 -22.70 15.30
C GLY A 80 -10.03 -23.71 15.91
N LYS A 81 -10.06 -24.94 15.38
CA LYS A 81 -11.01 -25.98 15.81
C LYS A 81 -10.33 -27.30 16.19
N VAL A 82 -10.85 -27.94 17.24
CA VAL A 82 -10.47 -29.29 17.68
C VAL A 82 -11.74 -30.13 17.73
N SER A 83 -11.79 -31.22 16.96
CA SER A 83 -12.96 -32.12 16.88
C SER A 83 -14.25 -31.40 16.46
N GLY A 84 -14.15 -30.37 15.63
CA GLY A 84 -15.29 -29.58 15.14
C GLY A 84 -15.70 -28.39 16.03
N GLU A 85 -15.24 -28.36 17.27
CA GLU A 85 -15.52 -27.29 18.23
C GLU A 85 -14.43 -26.22 18.25
N LEU A 86 -14.77 -25.01 18.70
CA LEU A 86 -13.80 -23.92 18.86
C LEU A 86 -12.71 -24.31 19.86
N ALA A 87 -11.45 -24.18 19.44
CA ALA A 87 -10.31 -24.49 20.27
C ALA A 87 -10.15 -23.46 21.40
N THR A 88 -9.88 -23.94 22.61
CA THR A 88 -9.55 -23.10 23.79
C THR A 88 -8.04 -23.07 24.08
N THR A 89 -7.25 -23.78 23.29
CA THR A 89 -5.80 -23.91 23.43
C THR A 89 -5.10 -23.44 22.16
N LEU A 90 -3.80 -23.17 22.25
CA LEU A 90 -2.97 -22.93 21.06
C LEU A 90 -2.61 -24.25 20.36
N PRO A 91 -2.43 -24.22 19.03
CA PRO A 91 -1.92 -25.37 18.27
C PRO A 91 -0.58 -25.85 18.83
N PRO A 92 -0.33 -27.17 18.92
CA PRO A 92 0.93 -27.71 19.45
C PRO A 92 2.18 -27.27 18.68
N SER A 93 2.01 -26.86 17.42
CA SER A 93 3.08 -26.34 16.55
C SER A 93 3.49 -24.90 16.88
N ILE A 94 2.72 -24.19 17.71
CA ILE A 94 3.00 -22.81 18.12
C ILE A 94 3.55 -22.80 19.55
N GLU A 95 4.77 -22.29 19.68
CA GLU A 95 5.39 -22.08 20.99
C GLU A 95 4.86 -20.80 21.65
N PHE A 96 4.32 -20.93 22.86
CA PHE A 96 3.85 -19.79 23.65
C PHE A 96 5.00 -19.14 24.41
N ASN A 97 5.60 -18.11 23.81
CA ASN A 97 6.72 -17.38 24.39
C ASN A 97 6.56 -15.85 24.28
N ARG A 98 7.52 -15.10 24.86
CA ARG A 98 7.51 -13.63 24.88
C ARG A 98 7.47 -13.04 23.47
N ALA A 99 8.23 -13.59 22.54
CA ALA A 99 8.29 -13.10 21.17
C ALA A 99 6.93 -13.24 20.46
N LEU A 100 6.21 -14.34 20.69
CA LEU A 100 4.85 -14.51 20.20
C LEU A 100 3.90 -13.47 20.78
N LEU A 101 3.98 -13.21 22.09
CA LEU A 101 3.14 -12.21 22.75
C LEU A 101 3.40 -10.79 22.24
N GLU A 102 4.65 -10.40 22.05
CA GLU A 102 5.02 -9.09 21.50
C GLU A 102 4.52 -8.92 20.06
N ARG A 103 4.68 -9.97 19.23
CA ARG A 103 4.10 -9.99 17.88
C ARG A 103 2.57 -9.91 17.92
N GLY A 104 1.93 -10.64 18.84
CA GLY A 104 0.49 -10.61 19.05
C GLY A 104 0.00 -9.21 19.42
N GLN A 105 0.65 -8.56 20.37
CA GLN A 105 0.36 -7.18 20.75
C GLN A 105 0.54 -6.21 19.56
N GLN A 106 1.61 -6.35 18.79
CA GLN A 106 1.83 -5.54 17.59
C GLN A 106 0.69 -5.71 16.58
N ARG A 107 0.27 -6.96 16.30
CA ARG A 107 -0.81 -7.26 15.36
C ARG A 107 -2.17 -6.78 15.87
N TYR A 108 -2.45 -6.96 17.16
CA TYR A 108 -3.65 -6.41 17.81
C TYR A 108 -3.70 -4.88 17.66
N ASN A 109 -2.58 -4.21 17.93
CA ASN A 109 -2.44 -2.77 17.78
C ASN A 109 -2.71 -2.26 16.37
N ILE A 110 -2.34 -3.03 15.34
CA ILE A 110 -2.54 -2.66 13.93
C ILE A 110 -4.00 -2.89 13.49
N TYR A 111 -4.55 -4.08 13.74
CA TYR A 111 -5.81 -4.50 13.12
C TYR A 111 -7.02 -4.40 14.05
N CYS A 112 -6.84 -4.64 15.35
CA CYS A 112 -7.95 -4.80 16.28
C CYS A 112 -8.29 -3.48 16.98
N THR A 113 -7.29 -2.68 17.37
CA THR A 113 -7.51 -1.44 18.14
C THR A 113 -8.34 -0.35 17.44
N PRO A 114 -8.39 -0.23 16.09
CA PRO A 114 -9.28 0.74 15.47
C PRO A 114 -10.74 0.56 15.90
N CYS A 115 -11.17 -0.68 16.17
CA CYS A 115 -12.51 -1.02 16.66
C CYS A 115 -12.53 -1.30 18.17
N HIS A 116 -11.60 -2.11 18.68
CA HIS A 116 -11.64 -2.64 20.04
C HIS A 116 -10.84 -1.84 21.07
N ASP A 117 -10.21 -0.73 20.68
CA ASP A 117 -9.21 0.00 21.48
C ASP A 117 -8.04 -0.88 22.00
N ARG A 118 -7.07 -0.26 22.68
CA ARG A 118 -5.85 -0.95 23.16
C ARG A 118 -6.10 -1.89 24.34
N THR A 119 -7.17 -1.66 25.09
CA THR A 119 -7.54 -2.45 26.28
C THR A 119 -8.60 -3.49 25.99
N GLY A 120 -9.27 -3.43 24.83
CA GLY A 120 -10.32 -4.39 24.45
C GLY A 120 -11.72 -3.99 24.91
N SER A 121 -11.95 -2.72 25.28
CA SER A 121 -13.25 -2.26 25.78
C SER A 121 -14.27 -1.95 24.67
N GLY A 122 -13.82 -1.95 23.40
CA GLY A 122 -14.68 -1.65 22.26
C GLY A 122 -14.77 -0.17 21.91
N ASN A 123 -14.04 0.73 22.58
CA ASN A 123 -14.14 2.17 22.35
C ASN A 123 -13.07 2.69 21.36
N GLY A 124 -12.85 1.96 20.27
CA GLY A 124 -11.87 2.30 19.24
C GLY A 124 -12.20 3.59 18.47
N ILE A 125 -11.23 4.10 17.70
CA ILE A 125 -11.38 5.36 16.95
C ILE A 125 -12.55 5.35 15.96
N VAL A 126 -12.90 4.20 15.39
CA VAL A 126 -14.03 4.11 14.44
C VAL A 126 -15.38 4.20 15.15
N VAL A 127 -15.45 3.75 16.41
CA VAL A 127 -16.65 3.86 17.25
C VAL A 127 -16.85 5.31 17.67
N GLN A 128 -15.77 6.01 18.03
CA GLN A 128 -15.78 7.46 18.29
C GLN A 128 -16.22 8.28 17.06
N ARG A 129 -16.17 7.68 15.85
CA ARG A 129 -16.62 8.27 14.59
C ARG A 129 -18.00 7.79 14.14
N GLY A 130 -18.73 7.08 15.00
CA GLY A 130 -20.13 6.72 14.78
C GLY A 130 -20.39 5.28 14.31
N LEU A 131 -19.37 4.42 14.19
CA LEU A 131 -19.62 2.98 14.03
C LEU A 131 -20.13 2.35 15.34
N LYS A 132 -20.93 1.29 15.20
CA LYS A 132 -21.47 0.55 16.35
C LYS A 132 -20.32 0.00 17.22
N GLN A 133 -20.42 0.20 18.53
CA GLN A 133 -19.47 -0.35 19.50
C GLN A 133 -19.50 -1.89 19.47
N PRO A 134 -18.34 -2.55 19.25
CA PRO A 134 -18.25 -4.00 19.36
C PRO A 134 -18.27 -4.44 20.84
N PRO A 135 -18.56 -5.73 21.12
CA PRO A 135 -18.51 -6.27 22.47
C PRO A 135 -17.14 -6.08 23.14
N SER A 136 -17.17 -5.89 24.45
CA SER A 136 -15.99 -5.95 25.31
C SER A 136 -15.37 -7.35 25.27
N LEU A 137 -14.04 -7.42 25.36
CA LEU A 137 -13.29 -8.67 25.52
C LEU A 137 -13.18 -9.14 26.99
N HIS A 138 -13.68 -8.31 27.92
CA HIS A 138 -13.79 -8.56 29.37
C HIS A 138 -15.25 -8.66 29.80
#